data_AF-A0A5P9WD92-F1
#
_entry.id   AF-A0A5P9WD92-F1
#
_cell.length_a   1.000
_cell.length_b   1.000
_cell.length_c   1.000
_cell.angle_alpha   90.00
_cell.angle_beta   90.00
_cell.angle_gamma   90.00
#
_symmetry.space_group_name_H-M   'P 1'
#
loop_
_entity.id
_entity.type
_entity.pdbx_description
1 polymer ?
#
loop_
_entity_poly.entity_id
_entity_poly.type
_entity_poly.pdbx_seq_one_letter_code
_entity_poly.pdbx_strand_id
1 'polypeptide(L)'
;MEPADLLTRHAIAPERLDHAPAPPALVQALTRVQEVPSRPCAVCGAPVATARAVVFPEAGPRWVDLCWDHGMAVRRRHRLPQTLEGIAADLRDAAREAGLPAAEHVAFYSSFEAAAASRPDEEP
;
A
#
# COMPACT_ATOMS: atom_id res chain seq x y z
N MET A 1 10.14 -8.11 -5.15
CA MET A 1 9.70 -8.63 -6.45
C MET A 1 8.68 -7.66 -6.98
N GLU A 2 8.91 -7.13 -8.17
CA GLU A 2 7.94 -6.27 -8.84
C GLU A 2 6.86 -7.11 -9.54
N PRO A 3 5.67 -6.56 -9.81
CA PRO A 3 4.63 -7.27 -10.54
C PRO A 3 5.09 -7.82 -11.91
N ALA A 4 5.95 -7.08 -12.62
CA ALA A 4 6.51 -7.55 -13.90
C ALA A 4 7.39 -8.81 -13.73
N ASP A 5 8.19 -8.89 -12.66
CA ASP A 5 9.02 -10.06 -12.38
C ASP A 5 8.16 -11.31 -12.15
N LEU A 6 7.02 -11.15 -11.45
CA LEU A 6 6.09 -12.23 -11.21
C LEU A 6 5.52 -12.77 -12.53
N LEU A 7 5.05 -11.88 -13.42
CA LEU A 7 4.51 -12.28 -14.71
C LEU A 7 5.53 -13.02 -15.58
N THR A 8 6.78 -12.53 -15.61
CA THR A 8 7.88 -13.20 -16.33
C THR A 8 8.10 -14.61 -15.82
N ARG A 9 8.09 -14.84 -14.50
CA ARG A 9 8.26 -16.19 -13.90
C ARG A 9 7.15 -17.16 -14.30
N HIS A 10 5.95 -16.65 -14.55
CA HIS A 10 4.80 -17.44 -14.98
C HIS A 10 4.60 -17.43 -16.50
N ALA A 11 5.56 -16.91 -17.27
CA ALA A 11 5.50 -16.80 -18.73
C ALA A 11 4.23 -16.09 -19.25
N ILE A 12 3.77 -15.07 -18.53
CA ILE A 12 2.59 -14.27 -18.91
C ILE A 12 3.06 -13.08 -19.73
N ALA A 13 2.69 -13.08 -21.01
CA ALA A 13 2.96 -11.99 -21.94
C ALA A 13 2.10 -10.76 -21.60
N PRO A 14 2.69 -9.56 -21.38
CA PRO A 14 1.96 -8.34 -21.03
C PRO A 14 0.88 -7.94 -22.04
N GLU A 15 1.03 -8.32 -23.30
CA GLU A 15 0.10 -8.04 -24.40
C GLU A 15 -1.24 -8.75 -24.22
N ARG A 16 -1.29 -9.80 -23.39
CA ARG A 16 -2.51 -10.55 -23.05
C ARG A 16 -3.30 -9.95 -21.90
N LEU A 17 -2.77 -8.91 -21.25
CA LEU A 17 -3.43 -8.22 -20.15
C LEU A 17 -4.32 -7.10 -20.69
N ASP A 18 -5.33 -6.73 -19.91
CA ASP A 18 -6.19 -5.60 -20.24
C ASP A 18 -5.41 -4.29 -20.23
N HIS A 19 -5.77 -3.38 -21.13
CA HIS A 19 -5.25 -2.01 -21.13
C HIS A 19 -5.59 -1.28 -19.83
N ALA A 20 -4.61 -0.57 -19.27
CA ALA A 20 -4.80 0.30 -18.12
C ALA A 20 -4.62 1.77 -18.50
N PRO A 21 -5.20 2.71 -17.74
CA PRO A 21 -4.75 4.11 -17.77
C PRO A 21 -3.30 4.22 -17.29
N ALA A 22 -2.66 5.36 -17.60
CA ALA A 22 -1.32 5.66 -17.07
C ALA A 22 -1.37 5.76 -15.53
N PRO A 23 -0.38 5.18 -14.81
CA PRO A 23 -0.33 5.30 -13.35
C PRO A 23 0.06 6.72 -12.90
N PRO A 24 -0.34 7.15 -11.67
CA PRO A 24 -1.10 6.39 -10.68
C PRO A 24 -2.61 6.34 -11.02
N ALA A 25 -3.23 5.16 -10.91
CA ALA A 25 -4.63 4.92 -11.26
C ALA A 25 -5.42 4.31 -10.09
N LEU A 26 -5.26 4.89 -8.89
CA LEU A 26 -5.77 4.30 -7.64
C LEU A 26 -7.29 4.14 -7.65
N VAL A 27 -8.04 5.17 -8.06
CA VAL A 27 -9.51 5.14 -8.09
C VAL A 27 -9.98 4.03 -9.02
N GLN A 28 -9.40 3.94 -10.23
CA GLN A 28 -9.75 2.91 -11.20
C GLN A 28 -9.37 1.51 -10.71
N ALA A 29 -8.24 1.36 -10.02
CA ALA A 29 -7.84 0.09 -9.43
C ALA A 29 -8.83 -0.37 -8.35
N LEU A 30 -9.30 0.54 -7.48
CA LEU A 30 -10.30 0.22 -6.47
C LEU A 30 -11.64 -0.16 -7.09
N THR A 31 -12.12 0.61 -8.07
CA THR A 31 -13.32 0.25 -8.84
C THR A 31 -13.19 -1.14 -9.44
N ARG A 32 -12.05 -1.44 -10.08
CA ARG A 32 -11.79 -2.71 -10.75
C ARG A 32 -11.78 -3.90 -9.79
N VAL A 33 -11.24 -3.74 -8.58
CA VAL A 33 -11.26 -4.79 -7.53
C VAL A 33 -12.68 -5.04 -7.02
N GLN A 34 -13.54 -4.03 -7.04
CA GLN A 34 -14.93 -4.11 -6.57
C GLN A 34 -15.93 -4.60 -7.65
N GLU A 35 -15.48 -4.86 -8.88
CA GLU A 35 -16.34 -5.33 -9.97
C GLU A 35 -16.98 -6.70 -9.65
N VAL A 36 -18.25 -6.87 -10.04
CA VAL A 36 -19.01 -8.13 -9.93
C VAL A 36 -19.51 -8.55 -11.32
N PRO A 37 -19.19 -9.75 -11.82
CA PRO A 37 -18.36 -10.78 -11.17
C PRO A 37 -16.89 -10.37 -11.05
N SER A 38 -16.20 -10.88 -10.02
CA SER A 38 -14.79 -10.57 -9.79
C SER A 38 -13.94 -10.98 -10.98
N ARG A 39 -12.98 -10.14 -11.37
CA ARG A 39 -12.01 -10.49 -12.40
C ARG A 39 -11.08 -11.63 -11.96
N PRO A 40 -10.59 -12.46 -12.90
CA PRO A 40 -9.63 -13.50 -12.58
C PRO A 40 -8.23 -12.91 -12.37
N CYS A 41 -7.47 -13.54 -11.49
CA CYS A 41 -6.03 -13.30 -11.34
C CYS A 41 -5.30 -13.66 -12.63
N ALA A 42 -4.44 -12.76 -13.10
CA ALA A 42 -3.63 -12.96 -14.30
C ALA A 42 -2.72 -14.20 -14.24
N VAL A 43 -2.38 -14.67 -13.02
CA VAL A 43 -1.46 -15.79 -12.81
C VAL A 43 -2.18 -17.13 -12.69
N CYS A 44 -3.18 -17.23 -11.81
CA CYS A 44 -3.81 -18.51 -11.47
C CYS A 44 -5.32 -18.57 -11.73
N GLY A 45 -5.94 -17.48 -12.20
CA GLY A 45 -7.37 -17.42 -12.46
C GLY A 45 -8.27 -17.28 -11.22
N ALA A 46 -7.72 -17.40 -10.00
CA ALA A 46 -8.48 -17.17 -8.77
C ALA A 46 -9.04 -15.73 -8.68
N PRO A 47 -10.11 -15.47 -7.91
CA PRO A 47 -10.68 -14.13 -7.78
C PRO A 47 -9.64 -13.06 -7.39
N VAL A 48 -9.67 -11.93 -8.08
CA VAL A 48 -8.78 -10.80 -7.84
C VAL A 48 -9.02 -10.21 -6.44
N ALA A 49 -7.93 -9.86 -5.76
CA ALA A 49 -7.95 -9.09 -4.51
C ALA A 49 -7.23 -7.74 -4.65
N THR A 50 -6.36 -7.59 -5.65
CA THR A 50 -5.61 -6.36 -5.92
C THR A 50 -5.50 -6.13 -7.42
N ALA A 51 -5.59 -4.87 -7.85
CA ALA A 51 -5.33 -4.45 -9.23
C ALA A 51 -4.27 -3.35 -9.23
N ARG A 52 -3.36 -3.37 -10.22
CA ARG A 52 -2.35 -2.31 -10.43
C ARG A 52 -2.18 -2.01 -11.90
N ALA A 53 -2.09 -0.72 -12.25
CA ALA A 53 -1.65 -0.29 -13.56
C ALA A 53 -0.12 -0.32 -13.60
N VAL A 54 0.46 -1.16 -14.46
CA VAL A 54 1.91 -1.33 -14.61
C VAL A 54 2.30 -0.97 -16.03
N VAL A 55 3.34 -0.14 -16.20
CA VAL A 55 3.85 0.25 -17.52
C VAL A 55 4.89 -0.77 -17.98
N PHE A 56 4.64 -1.40 -19.12
CA PHE A 56 5.59 -2.28 -19.79
C PHE A 56 6.23 -1.56 -20.99
N PRO A 57 7.53 -1.73 -21.28
CA PRO A 57 8.21 -0.98 -22.34
C PRO A 57 7.53 -1.07 -23.71
N GLU A 58 7.16 -2.28 -24.16
CA GLU A 58 6.59 -2.49 -25.50
C GLU A 58 5.05 -2.50 -25.50
N ALA A 59 4.43 -2.99 -24.43
CA ALA A 59 2.97 -3.07 -24.35
C ALA A 59 2.31 -1.78 -23.82
N GLY A 60 3.06 -0.90 -23.16
CA GLY A 60 2.50 0.26 -22.46
C GLY A 60 1.76 -0.12 -21.16
N PRO A 61 0.85 0.72 -20.65
CA PRO A 61 0.16 0.46 -19.39
C PRO A 61 -0.81 -0.73 -19.47
N ARG A 62 -0.72 -1.66 -18.52
CA ARG A 62 -1.57 -2.84 -18.41
C ARG A 62 -2.04 -3.09 -16.99
N TRP A 63 -3.24 -3.65 -16.86
CA TRP A 63 -3.78 -4.09 -15.58
C TRP A 63 -3.14 -5.41 -15.17
N VAL A 64 -2.55 -5.41 -13.98
CA VAL A 64 -2.06 -6.61 -13.32
C VAL A 64 -3.00 -6.92 -12.17
N ASP A 65 -3.98 -7.79 -12.45
CA ASP A 65 -4.98 -8.27 -11.50
C ASP A 65 -4.43 -9.51 -10.78
N LEU A 66 -4.29 -9.44 -9.46
CA LEU A 66 -3.72 -10.52 -8.65
C LEU A 66 -4.69 -10.93 -7.53
N CYS A 67 -4.78 -12.24 -7.29
CA CYS A 67 -5.37 -12.78 -6.07
C CYS A 67 -4.54 -12.39 -4.84
N TRP A 68 -5.06 -12.65 -3.64
CA TRP A 68 -4.40 -12.28 -2.39
C TRP A 68 -2.94 -12.77 -2.31
N ASP A 69 -2.70 -14.05 -2.58
CA ASP A 69 -1.37 -14.66 -2.43
C ASP A 69 -0.34 -14.05 -3.39
N HIS A 70 -0.68 -13.96 -4.68
CA HIS A 70 0.18 -13.34 -5.68
C HIS A 70 0.36 -11.84 -5.43
N GLY A 71 -0.69 -11.14 -4.98
CA GLY A 71 -0.63 -9.73 -4.61
C GLY A 71 0.32 -9.47 -3.44
N MET A 72 0.32 -10.37 -2.44
CA MET A 72 1.24 -10.32 -1.30
C MET A 72 2.68 -10.63 -1.71
N ALA A 73 2.90 -11.53 -2.66
CA ALA A 73 4.24 -11.84 -3.18
C ALA A 73 4.94 -10.63 -3.84
N VAL A 74 4.16 -9.71 -4.43
CA VAL A 74 4.65 -8.49 -5.10
C VAL A 74 4.34 -7.21 -4.34
N ARG A 75 3.87 -7.32 -3.10
CA ARG A 75 3.69 -6.15 -2.24
C ARG A 75 5.08 -5.65 -1.86
N ARG A 76 5.41 -4.41 -2.23
CA ARG A 76 6.59 -3.75 -1.69
C ARG A 76 6.45 -3.74 -0.17
N ARG A 77 7.37 -4.41 0.51
CA ARG A 77 7.53 -4.25 1.95
C ARG A 77 8.02 -2.81 2.15
N HIS A 78 7.10 -1.91 2.48
CA HIS A 78 7.49 -0.57 2.87
C HIS A 78 8.40 -0.70 4.10
N ARG A 79 9.56 -0.05 4.04
CA ARG A 79 10.38 0.19 5.23
C ARG A 79 9.75 1.35 5.99
N LEU A 80 8.53 1.16 6.46
CA LEU A 80 8.00 2.08 7.47
C LEU A 80 8.88 1.94 8.71
N PRO A 81 9.08 3.03 9.46
CA PRO A 81 9.74 2.93 10.75
C PRO A 81 9.00 1.90 11.60
N GLN A 82 9.74 0.97 12.20
CA GLN A 82 9.15 -0.11 13.00
C GLN A 82 8.84 0.34 14.44
N THR A 83 9.17 1.59 14.78
CA THR A 83 8.98 2.17 16.10
C THR A 83 8.12 3.42 16.01
N LEU A 84 7.37 3.70 17.08
CA LEU A 84 6.53 4.90 17.17
C LEU A 84 7.40 6.17 17.10
N GLU A 85 8.60 6.13 17.68
CA GLU A 85 9.57 7.22 17.65
C GLU A 85 10.04 7.52 16.22
N GLY A 86 10.26 6.47 15.42
CA GLY A 86 10.64 6.63 14.02
C GLY A 86 9.50 7.21 13.18
N ILE A 87 8.25 6.75 13.42
CA ILE A 87 7.06 7.32 12.76
C ILE A 87 6.91 8.81 13.15
N ALA A 88 7.09 9.14 14.42
CA ALA A 88 7.01 10.52 14.91
C ALA A 88 8.10 11.43 14.33
N ALA A 89 9.31 10.90 14.14
CA ALA A 89 10.40 11.63 13.50
C ALA A 89 10.08 11.95 12.04
N ASP A 90 9.66 10.95 11.25
CA ASP A 90 9.30 11.13 9.85
C ASP A 90 8.15 12.15 9.68
N LEU A 91 7.15 12.10 10.55
CA LEU A 91 6.03 13.05 10.52
C LEU A 91 6.46 14.49 10.86
N ARG A 92 7.38 14.66 11.82
CA ARG A 92 7.94 15.99 12.16
C ARG A 92 8.78 16.55 11.02
N ASP A 93 9.55 15.72 10.33
CA ASP A 93 10.35 16.15 9.18
C ASP A 93 9.45 16.55 8.00
N ALA A 94 8.43 15.75 7.69
CA ALA A 94 7.43 16.10 6.67
C ALA A 94 6.66 17.39 7.01
N ALA A 95 6.32 17.60 8.28
CA ALA A 95 5.67 18.83 8.74
C ALA A 95 6.56 20.07 8.53
N ARG A 96 7.86 19.94 8.79
CA ARG A 96 8.84 21.01 8.57
C ARG A 96 8.95 21.35 7.08
N GLU A 97 9.06 20.34 6.22
CA GLU A 97 9.09 20.54 4.76
C GLU A 97 7.81 21.22 4.25
N ALA A 98 6.66 20.90 4.83
CA ALA A 98 5.37 21.48 4.47
C ALA A 98 5.12 22.88 5.08
N GLY A 99 6.03 23.41 5.91
CA GLY A 99 5.84 24.70 6.59
C GLY A 99 4.70 24.68 7.61
N LEU A 100 4.49 23.54 8.29
CA LEU A 100 3.45 23.33 9.30
C LEU A 100 4.06 23.28 10.71
N PRO A 101 4.46 24.43 11.30
CA PRO A 101 5.19 24.46 12.57
C PRO A 101 4.40 23.90 13.75
N ALA A 102 3.07 23.94 13.70
CA ALA A 102 2.22 23.35 14.75
C ALA A 102 2.35 21.82 14.86
N ALA A 103 2.81 21.13 13.81
CA ALA A 103 3.02 19.69 13.81
C ALA A 103 4.41 19.27 14.32
N GLU A 104 5.30 20.22 14.64
CA GLU A 104 6.58 19.93 15.30
C GLU A 104 6.41 19.35 16.71
N HIS A 105 5.25 19.59 17.33
CA HIS A 105 4.90 19.13 18.67
C HIS A 105 4.04 17.86 18.68
N VAL A 106 3.93 17.13 17.55
CA VAL A 106 3.22 15.85 17.52
C VAL A 106 3.96 14.86 18.43
N ALA A 107 3.42 14.67 19.63
CA ALA A 107 3.84 13.65 20.58
C ALA A 107 2.86 12.47 20.50
N PHE A 108 3.38 11.29 20.19
CA PHE A 108 2.64 10.05 20.35
C PHE A 108 2.87 9.55 21.77
N TYR A 109 1.92 9.81 22.65
CA TYR A 109 1.94 9.22 23.98
C TYR A 109 1.73 7.72 23.86
N SER A 110 2.58 6.93 24.51
CA SER A 110 2.25 5.53 24.71
C SER A 110 0.97 5.49 25.56
N SER A 111 0.00 4.67 25.16
CA SER A 111 -1.24 4.50 25.91
C SER A 111 -1.01 4.05 27.37
N PHE A 112 0.19 3.51 27.66
CA PHE A 112 0.61 3.17 29.02
C PHE A 112 0.91 4.38 29.91
N GLU A 113 1.58 5.43 29.39
CA GLU A 113 1.87 6.64 30.17
C GLU A 113 0.62 7.48 30.39
N ALA A 114 -0.26 7.56 29.39
CA ALA A 114 -1.57 8.20 29.52
C ALA A 114 -2.48 7.46 30.53
N ALA A 115 -2.41 6.13 30.59
CA ALA A 115 -3.10 5.32 31.59
C ALA A 115 -2.49 5.45 33.00
N ALA A 116 -1.18 5.65 33.12
CA ALA A 116 -0.51 5.90 34.40
C ALA A 116 -0.84 7.28 34.97
N ALA A 117 -0.91 8.31 34.13
CA ALA A 117 -1.25 9.68 34.54
C ALA A 117 -2.73 9.91 34.89
N SER A 118 -3.61 8.96 34.55
CA SER A 118 -5.06 9.05 34.79
C SER A 118 -5.55 8.29 36.03
N ARG A 119 -4.64 7.70 36.82
CA ARG A 119 -5.00 7.18 38.16
C ARG A 119 -4.99 8.35 39.15
N PRO A 120 -6.14 8.73 39.74
CA PRO A 120 -6.13 9.65 40.87
C PRO A 120 -5.39 9.00 42.04
N ASP A 121 -4.60 9.78 42.78
CA ASP A 121 -4.07 9.38 44.09
C ASP A 121 -5.25 8.94 44.97
N GLU A 122 -5.38 7.63 45.21
CA GLU A 122 -6.13 7.12 46.36
C GLU A 122 -5.29 7.46 47.61
N GLU A 123 -5.51 8.65 48.17
CA GLU A 123 -5.07 8.94 49.54
C GLU A 123 -5.91 8.14 50.56
N PRO A 124 -5.28 7.65 51.66
CA PRO A 124 -5.84 6.66 52.59
C PRO A 124 -6.92 7.17 53.55
#